data_AF-A0A955NJZ8-F1
#
_entry.id   AF-A0A955NJZ8-F1
#
_cell.length_a   1.000
_cell.length_b   1.000
_cell.length_c   1.000
_cell.angle_alpha   90.00
_cell.angle_beta   90.00
_cell.angle_gamma   90.00
#
_symmetry.space_group_name_H-M   'P 1'
#
loop_
_entity.id
_entity.type
_entity.pdbx_description
1 polymer ?
#
loop_
_entity_poly.entity_id
_entity_poly.type
_entity_poly.pdbx_seq_one_letter_code
_entity_poly.pdbx_strand_id
1 'polypeptide(L)'
;IDGADVVSMKEEQLARLRLQKLGFVFQTFNLLSNFTALENVEAPMVLAGKLRRRPRRDRAKQLMEQVGLGDRIDHYPSELSGGQQQRVAIARALANDPPILIGDEMTGDLDSKTGFEVMTLVRNLNQDQEKTVIYVTHDPRMADFADRVIHMTDGVIGREEIKNGRSENT
;
A
#
# COMPACT_ATOMS: atom_id res chain seq x y z
N ILE A 1 -8.86 -5.00 15.49
CA ILE A 1 -7.82 -5.61 14.61
C ILE A 1 -7.13 -6.71 15.41
N ASP A 2 -7.04 -7.94 14.90
CA ASP A 2 -6.52 -9.11 15.66
C ASP A 2 -7.20 -9.30 17.03
N GLY A 3 -8.53 -9.07 17.09
CA GLY A 3 -9.30 -9.12 18.34
C GLY A 3 -9.14 -7.90 19.27
N ALA A 4 -8.22 -6.99 18.98
CA ALA A 4 -8.05 -5.76 19.77
C ALA A 4 -9.12 -4.70 19.42
N ASP A 5 -9.78 -4.16 20.45
CA ASP A 5 -10.65 -2.99 20.33
C ASP A 5 -9.80 -1.74 20.13
N VAL A 6 -9.87 -1.17 18.92
CA VAL A 6 -9.12 0.02 18.54
C VAL A 6 -9.78 1.30 19.03
N VAL A 7 -11.08 1.28 19.31
CA VAL A 7 -11.84 2.48 19.73
C VAL A 7 -11.45 2.89 21.14
N SER A 8 -11.16 1.91 22.00
CA SER A 8 -10.75 2.16 23.40
C SER A 8 -9.26 2.46 23.58
N MET A 9 -8.44 2.41 22.51
CA MET A 9 -6.99 2.59 22.61
C MET A 9 -6.60 4.06 22.79
N LYS A 10 -5.54 4.29 23.57
CA LYS A 10 -4.90 5.61 23.64
C LYS A 10 -4.13 5.89 22.35
N GLU A 11 -3.93 7.16 22.02
CA GLU A 11 -3.29 7.58 20.76
C GLU A 11 -1.90 6.96 20.55
N GLU A 12 -1.10 6.81 21.61
CA GLU A 12 0.22 6.17 21.52
C GLU A 12 0.13 4.68 21.15
N GLN A 13 -0.90 3.98 21.63
CA GLN A 13 -1.16 2.58 21.26
C GLN A 13 -1.65 2.49 19.82
N LEU A 14 -2.51 3.42 19.38
CA LEU A 14 -2.96 3.52 18.00
C LEU A 14 -1.80 3.81 17.04
N ALA A 15 -0.90 4.71 17.39
CA ALA A 15 0.29 5.01 16.58
C ALA A 15 1.18 3.78 16.39
N ARG A 16 1.44 3.02 17.47
CA ARG A 16 2.17 1.75 17.39
C ARG A 16 1.45 0.71 16.54
N LEU A 17 0.13 0.59 16.71
CA LEU A 17 -0.68 -0.33 15.92
C LEU A 17 -0.58 0.01 14.43
N ARG A 18 -0.80 1.28 14.07
CA ARG A 18 -0.67 1.76 12.68
C ARG A 18 0.71 1.44 12.11
N LEU A 19 1.77 1.79 12.84
CA LEU A 19 3.16 1.58 12.38
C LEU A 19 3.52 0.11 12.15
N GLN A 20 2.89 -0.82 12.88
CA GLN A 20 3.22 -2.25 12.82
C GLN A 20 2.26 -3.07 11.98
N LYS A 21 0.99 -2.65 11.88
CA LYS A 21 -0.08 -3.47 11.32
C LYS A 21 -0.69 -2.92 10.03
N LEU A 22 -0.50 -1.63 9.74
CA LEU A 22 -1.13 -0.96 8.61
C LEU A 22 -0.08 -0.34 7.69
N GLY A 23 -0.21 -0.59 6.39
CA GLY A 23 0.47 0.17 5.35
C GLY A 23 -0.54 1.05 4.62
N PHE A 24 -0.20 2.33 4.42
CA PHE A 24 -1.10 3.30 3.78
C PHE A 24 -0.59 3.71 2.41
N VAL A 25 -1.49 3.71 1.43
CA VAL A 25 -1.27 4.19 0.06
C VAL A 25 -2.35 5.21 -0.27
N PHE A 26 -1.95 6.39 -0.74
CA PHE A 26 -2.85 7.53 -0.96
C PHE A 26 -2.86 7.92 -2.44
N GLN A 27 -3.90 8.62 -2.89
CA GLN A 27 -4.03 9.16 -4.24
C GLN A 27 -2.85 10.07 -4.61
N THR A 28 -2.54 11.03 -3.75
CA THR A 28 -1.45 12.02 -3.97
C THR A 28 -0.06 11.50 -3.57
N PHE A 29 0.10 10.18 -3.38
CA PHE A 29 1.33 9.46 -3.01
C PHE A 29 1.91 9.78 -1.60
N ASN A 30 1.79 11.03 -1.16
CA ASN A 30 2.27 11.60 0.10
C ASN A 30 3.74 11.29 0.40
N LEU A 31 4.60 11.33 -0.64
CA LEU A 31 6.05 11.15 -0.47
C LEU A 31 6.68 12.40 0.16
N LEU A 32 7.71 12.19 0.97
CA LEU A 32 8.56 13.26 1.49
C LEU A 32 9.43 13.78 0.34
N SER A 33 9.20 15.02 -0.08
CA SER A 33 9.82 15.62 -1.27
C SER A 33 11.33 15.80 -1.15
N ASN A 34 11.84 15.96 0.07
CA ASN A 34 13.25 16.12 0.37
C ASN A 34 13.99 14.79 0.58
N PHE A 35 13.31 13.65 0.42
CA PHE A 35 13.89 12.32 0.58
C PHE A 35 13.93 11.66 -0.79
N THR A 36 14.97 10.87 -1.04
CA THR A 36 15.02 9.96 -2.20
C THR A 36 13.93 8.89 -2.10
N ALA A 37 13.69 8.15 -3.19
CA ALA A 37 12.78 7.02 -3.21
C ALA A 37 13.15 5.97 -2.14
N LEU A 38 14.43 5.65 -2.02
CA LEU A 38 14.92 4.71 -1.01
C LEU A 38 14.68 5.22 0.41
N GLU A 39 14.95 6.51 0.67
CA GLU A 39 14.75 7.11 2.00
C GLU A 39 13.26 7.19 2.38
N ASN A 40 12.38 7.44 1.41
CA ASN A 40 10.93 7.37 1.60
C ASN A 40 10.51 5.96 2.06
N VAL A 41 11.06 4.91 1.45
CA VAL A 41 10.80 3.52 1.84
C VAL A 41 11.44 3.17 3.19
N GLU A 42 12.59 3.75 3.53
CA GLU A 42 13.24 3.53 4.84
C GLU A 42 12.49 4.19 6.01
N ALA A 43 11.80 5.32 5.78
CA ALA A 43 11.25 6.16 6.83
C ALA A 43 10.38 5.41 7.87
N PRO A 44 9.42 4.54 7.49
CA PRO A 44 8.63 3.79 8.46
C PRO A 44 9.47 2.82 9.30
N MET A 45 10.52 2.24 8.73
CA MET A 45 11.44 1.35 9.45
C MET A 45 12.35 2.11 10.42
N VAL A 46 12.73 3.35 10.08
CA VAL A 46 13.43 4.26 11.01
C VAL A 46 12.55 4.51 12.23
N LEU A 47 11.29 4.89 12.01
CA LEU A 47 10.32 5.14 13.07
C LEU A 47 10.05 3.90 13.93
N ALA A 48 10.01 2.71 13.32
CA ALA A 48 9.83 1.46 14.04
C ALA A 48 11.03 1.10 14.93
N GLY A 49 12.23 1.58 14.61
CA GLY A 49 13.43 1.38 15.42
C GLY A 49 13.92 -0.06 15.56
N LYS A 50 13.36 -1.01 14.78
CA LYS A 50 13.66 -2.46 14.90
C LYS A 50 14.93 -2.89 14.16
N LEU A 51 15.28 -2.20 13.06
CA LEU A 51 16.39 -2.58 12.18
C LEU A 51 17.55 -1.59 12.29
N ARG A 52 18.78 -2.13 12.28
CA ARG A 52 20.00 -1.33 12.10
C ARG A 52 20.05 -0.76 10.67
N ARG A 53 20.86 0.30 10.48
CA ARG A 53 20.98 1.03 9.20
C ARG A 53 21.17 0.14 7.97
N ARG A 54 22.11 -0.81 8.01
CA ARG A 54 22.42 -1.67 6.85
C ARG A 54 21.27 -2.62 6.48
N PRO A 55 20.76 -3.49 7.38
CA PRO A 55 19.60 -4.33 7.08
C PRO A 55 18.36 -3.54 6.63
N ARG A 56 18.13 -2.36 7.20
CA ARG A 56 17.03 -1.48 6.79
C ARG A 56 17.18 -1.02 5.34
N ARG A 57 18.36 -0.57 4.95
CA ARG A 57 18.66 -0.16 3.58
C ARG A 57 18.53 -1.32 2.61
N ASP A 58 19.00 -2.51 2.99
CA ASP A 58 18.90 -3.72 2.17
C ASP A 58 17.42 -4.11 1.95
N ARG A 59 16.59 -4.06 3.00
CA ARG A 59 15.13 -4.27 2.89
C ARG A 59 14.45 -3.23 1.99
N ALA A 60 14.79 -1.96 2.14
CA ALA A 60 14.23 -0.91 1.30
C ALA A 60 14.60 -1.10 -0.18
N LYS A 61 15.82 -1.54 -0.50
CA LYS A 61 16.23 -1.89 -1.86
C LYS A 61 15.44 -3.06 -2.43
N GLN A 62 15.26 -4.13 -1.65
CA GLN A 62 14.45 -5.28 -2.07
C GLN A 62 13.01 -4.87 -2.40
N LEU A 63 12.41 -3.99 -1.60
CA LEU A 63 11.07 -3.47 -1.85
C LEU A 63 11.01 -2.60 -3.11
N MET A 64 12.05 -1.78 -3.35
CA MET A 64 12.17 -1.00 -4.58
C MET A 64 12.31 -1.91 -5.81
N GLU A 65 13.10 -2.98 -5.74
CA GLU A 65 13.20 -3.99 -6.79
C GLU A 65 11.86 -4.68 -7.03
N GLN A 66 11.15 -5.07 -5.96
CA GLN A 66 9.86 -5.74 -6.04
C GLN A 66 8.79 -4.91 -6.77
N VAL A 67 8.83 -3.57 -6.64
CA VAL A 67 7.91 -2.67 -7.36
C VAL A 67 8.45 -2.23 -8.73
N GLY A 68 9.60 -2.75 -9.15
CA GLY A 68 10.23 -2.50 -10.45
C GLY A 68 11.03 -1.20 -10.55
N LEU A 69 11.56 -0.70 -9.44
CA LEU A 69 12.26 0.59 -9.32
C LEU A 69 13.67 0.48 -8.70
N GLY A 70 14.32 -0.68 -8.83
CA GLY A 70 15.66 -0.90 -8.28
C GLY A 70 16.74 0.05 -8.82
N ASP A 71 16.58 0.55 -10.06
CA ASP A 71 17.45 1.53 -10.70
C ASP A 71 17.13 2.99 -10.32
N ARG A 72 16.02 3.23 -9.60
CA ARG A 72 15.51 4.57 -9.26
C ARG A 72 15.64 4.91 -7.78
N ILE A 73 16.41 4.14 -7.02
CA ILE A 73 16.52 4.28 -5.56
C ILE A 73 16.99 5.67 -5.09
N ASP A 74 17.86 6.33 -5.86
CA ASP A 74 18.45 7.62 -5.49
C ASP A 74 17.70 8.83 -6.07
N HIS A 75 16.58 8.61 -6.78
CA HIS A 75 15.77 9.70 -7.36
C HIS A 75 14.86 10.32 -6.30
N TYR A 76 14.71 11.63 -6.35
CA TYR A 76 13.71 12.38 -5.59
C TYR A 76 12.32 12.26 -6.22
N PRO A 77 11.22 12.45 -5.46
CA PRO A 77 9.86 12.40 -5.99
C PRO A 77 9.64 13.28 -7.22
N SER A 78 10.26 14.46 -7.29
CA SER A 78 10.18 15.37 -8.44
C SER A 78 10.78 14.82 -9.73
N GLU A 79 11.62 13.79 -9.63
CA GLU A 79 12.30 13.13 -10.76
C GLU A 79 11.57 11.84 -11.21
N LEU A 80 10.44 11.51 -10.54
CA LEU A 80 9.65 10.32 -10.79
C LEU A 80 8.31 10.68 -11.42
N SER A 81 7.89 9.89 -12.41
CA SER A 81 6.50 9.95 -12.91
C SER A 81 5.49 9.56 -11.83
N GLY A 82 4.21 9.93 -11.99
CA GLY A 82 3.16 9.61 -11.01
C GLY A 82 3.06 8.10 -10.73
N GLY A 83 3.14 7.25 -11.75
CA GLY A 83 3.15 5.80 -11.58
C GLY A 83 4.36 5.29 -10.78
N GLN A 84 5.54 5.88 -11.00
CA GLN A 84 6.74 5.55 -10.23
C GLN A 84 6.60 6.03 -8.78
N GLN A 85 6.09 7.24 -8.56
CA GLN A 85 5.82 7.74 -7.20
C GLN A 85 4.83 6.84 -6.46
N GLN A 86 3.80 6.34 -7.14
CA GLN A 86 2.85 5.43 -6.51
C GLN A 86 3.46 4.07 -6.16
N ARG A 87 4.31 3.52 -7.04
CA ARG A 87 5.09 2.32 -6.76
C ARG A 87 6.03 2.53 -5.55
N VAL A 88 6.65 3.70 -5.41
CA VAL A 88 7.43 4.06 -4.20
C VAL A 88 6.54 4.12 -2.96
N ALA A 89 5.34 4.71 -3.06
CA ALA A 89 4.40 4.78 -1.94
C ALA A 89 3.94 3.38 -1.49
N ILE A 90 3.73 2.44 -2.42
CA ILE A 90 3.43 1.03 -2.13
C ILE A 90 4.62 0.34 -1.47
N ALA A 91 5.84 0.51 -1.99
CA ALA A 91 7.05 -0.01 -1.37
C ALA A 91 7.22 0.51 0.07
N ARG A 92 6.94 1.80 0.31
CA ARG A 92 6.93 2.40 1.65
C ARG A 92 5.85 1.79 2.54
N ALA A 93 4.64 1.57 2.03
CA ALA A 93 3.57 0.94 2.79
C ALA A 93 3.95 -0.47 3.26
N LEU A 94 4.74 -1.19 2.47
CA LEU A 94 5.24 -2.54 2.76
C LEU A 94 6.49 -2.57 3.67
N ALA A 95 7.06 -1.41 4.02
CA ALA A 95 8.37 -1.31 4.68
C ALA A 95 8.45 -2.11 5.99
N ASN A 96 7.43 -2.00 6.83
CA ASN A 96 7.34 -2.72 8.11
C ASN A 96 6.64 -4.09 8.01
N ASP A 97 6.45 -4.60 6.79
CA ASP A 97 5.76 -5.85 6.50
C ASP A 97 4.35 -5.95 7.14
N PRO A 98 3.48 -4.95 6.95
CA PRO A 98 2.15 -4.98 7.57
C PRO A 98 1.31 -6.13 6.98
N PRO A 99 0.39 -6.72 7.77
CA PRO A 99 -0.61 -7.66 7.26
C PRO A 99 -1.75 -6.97 6.49
N ILE A 100 -1.99 -5.68 6.70
CA ILE A 100 -3.09 -4.94 6.08
C ILE A 100 -2.55 -3.73 5.32
N LEU A 101 -2.96 -3.60 4.06
CA LEU A 101 -2.78 -2.40 3.24
C LEU A 101 -4.12 -1.67 3.11
N ILE A 102 -4.07 -0.35 3.30
CA ILE A 102 -5.22 0.55 3.13
C ILE A 102 -4.90 1.52 1.99
N GLY A 103 -5.75 1.51 0.97
CA GLY A 103 -5.64 2.37 -0.21
C GLY A 103 -6.75 3.41 -0.27
N ASP A 104 -6.40 4.69 -0.34
CA ASP A 104 -7.34 5.78 -0.64
C ASP A 104 -7.15 6.24 -2.08
N GLU A 105 -8.07 5.85 -2.97
CA GLU A 105 -8.07 6.14 -4.41
C GLU A 105 -6.67 6.01 -5.06
N MET A 106 -6.09 4.81 -4.97
CA MET A 106 -4.68 4.57 -5.32
C MET A 106 -4.33 4.85 -6.79
N THR A 107 -5.30 5.00 -7.68
CA THR A 107 -5.07 5.19 -9.11
C THR A 107 -5.66 6.48 -9.66
N GLY A 108 -6.25 7.34 -8.81
CA GLY A 108 -6.97 8.53 -9.24
C GLY A 108 -6.11 9.55 -10.01
N ASP A 109 -4.82 9.63 -9.68
CA ASP A 109 -3.86 10.55 -10.32
C ASP A 109 -3.05 9.90 -11.45
N LEU A 110 -3.42 8.68 -11.88
CA LEU A 110 -2.69 7.90 -12.88
C LEU A 110 -3.49 7.75 -14.17
N ASP A 111 -2.80 7.66 -15.30
CA ASP A 111 -3.44 7.23 -16.54
C ASP A 111 -3.91 5.76 -16.41
N SER A 112 -4.90 5.36 -17.23
CA SER A 112 -5.54 4.05 -17.09
C SER A 112 -4.54 2.89 -17.18
N LYS A 113 -3.55 2.96 -18.06
CA LYS A 113 -2.58 1.86 -18.23
C LYS A 113 -1.74 1.72 -16.95
N THR A 114 -1.19 2.83 -16.46
CA THR A 114 -0.41 2.86 -15.23
C THR A 114 -1.23 2.44 -14.02
N GLY A 115 -2.50 2.87 -13.95
CA GLY A 115 -3.44 2.46 -12.89
C GLY A 115 -3.64 0.94 -12.85
N PHE A 116 -3.87 0.30 -14.00
CA PHE A 116 -3.99 -1.16 -14.09
C PHE A 116 -2.71 -1.89 -13.67
N GLU A 117 -1.53 -1.38 -14.04
CA GLU A 117 -0.25 -1.97 -13.59
C GLU A 117 -0.09 -1.89 -12.07
N VAL A 118 -0.48 -0.76 -11.46
CA VAL A 118 -0.47 -0.58 -10.01
C VAL A 118 -1.45 -1.53 -9.33
N MET A 119 -2.68 -1.67 -9.84
CA MET A 119 -3.66 -2.59 -9.25
C MET A 119 -3.27 -4.05 -9.43
N THR A 120 -2.58 -4.40 -10.53
CA THR A 120 -2.00 -5.74 -10.73
C THR A 120 -0.94 -6.03 -9.67
N LEU A 121 -0.04 -5.07 -9.39
CA LEU A 121 0.93 -5.20 -8.31
C LEU A 121 0.23 -5.43 -6.96
N VAL A 122 -0.80 -4.64 -6.64
CA VAL A 122 -1.57 -4.77 -5.40
C VAL A 122 -2.28 -6.12 -5.30
N ARG A 123 -2.85 -6.61 -6.41
CA ARG A 123 -3.46 -7.94 -6.49
C ARG A 123 -2.45 -9.04 -6.19
N ASN A 124 -1.24 -8.95 -6.73
CA ASN A 124 -0.18 -9.93 -6.46
C ASN A 124 0.25 -9.91 -4.99
N LEU A 125 0.27 -8.74 -4.32
CA LEU A 125 0.53 -8.68 -2.87
C LEU A 125 -0.53 -9.43 -2.06
N ASN A 126 -1.79 -9.38 -2.49
CA ASN A 126 -2.87 -10.14 -1.87
C ASN A 126 -2.74 -11.65 -2.14
N GLN A 127 -2.51 -12.04 -3.39
CA GLN A 127 -2.50 -13.45 -3.81
C GLN A 127 -1.23 -14.20 -3.37
N ASP A 128 -0.06 -13.58 -3.53
CA ASP A 128 1.23 -14.26 -3.36
C ASP A 128 1.81 -14.07 -1.94
N GLN A 129 1.40 -13.00 -1.25
CA GLN A 129 1.95 -12.61 0.07
C GLN A 129 0.89 -12.54 1.16
N GLU A 130 -0.33 -12.99 0.87
CA GLU A 130 -1.46 -13.08 1.81
C GLU A 130 -1.75 -11.76 2.53
N LYS A 131 -1.46 -10.62 1.88
CA LYS A 131 -1.76 -9.30 2.45
C LYS A 131 -3.25 -9.01 2.32
N THR A 132 -3.87 -8.58 3.41
CA THR A 132 -5.24 -8.04 3.35
C THR A 132 -5.18 -6.66 2.72
N VAL A 133 -5.90 -6.43 1.64
CA VAL A 133 -5.95 -5.11 0.99
C VAL A 133 -7.38 -4.59 1.08
N ILE A 134 -7.53 -3.39 1.61
CA ILE A 134 -8.79 -2.65 1.65
C ILE A 134 -8.54 -1.34 0.93
N TYR A 135 -9.33 -1.04 -0.10
CA TYR A 135 -9.20 0.23 -0.80
C TYR A 135 -10.54 0.80 -1.21
N VAL A 136 -10.57 2.11 -1.35
CA VAL A 136 -11.71 2.86 -1.88
C VAL A 136 -11.38 3.30 -3.30
N THR A 137 -12.36 3.21 -4.19
CA THR A 137 -12.26 3.75 -5.55
C THR A 137 -13.63 4.15 -6.07
N HIS A 138 -13.67 5.19 -6.91
CA HIS A 138 -14.83 5.53 -7.72
C HIS A 138 -14.81 4.91 -9.12
N ASP A 139 -13.72 4.25 -9.52
CA ASP A 139 -13.59 3.59 -10.82
C ASP A 139 -14.04 2.12 -10.73
N PRO A 140 -15.15 1.72 -11.38
CA PRO A 140 -15.63 0.34 -11.37
C PRO A 140 -14.60 -0.67 -11.88
N ARG A 141 -13.72 -0.25 -12.82
CA ARG A 141 -12.67 -1.10 -13.38
C ARG A 141 -11.61 -1.46 -12.34
N MET A 142 -11.37 -0.58 -11.37
CA MET A 142 -10.44 -0.84 -10.27
C MET A 142 -11.08 -1.73 -9.21
N ALA A 143 -12.41 -1.66 -9.02
CA ALA A 143 -13.14 -2.57 -8.15
C ALA A 143 -13.14 -4.03 -8.67
N ASP A 144 -12.81 -4.27 -9.94
CA ASP A 144 -12.66 -5.63 -10.50
C ASP A 144 -11.43 -6.39 -10.01
N PHE A 145 -10.47 -5.70 -9.38
CA PHE A 145 -9.32 -6.35 -8.75
C PHE A 145 -9.61 -6.91 -7.35
N ALA A 146 -10.74 -6.54 -6.73
CA ALA A 146 -11.11 -6.98 -5.39
C ALA A 146 -11.94 -8.27 -5.42
N ASP A 147 -11.70 -9.17 -4.46
CA ASP A 147 -12.56 -10.36 -4.27
C ASP A 147 -13.91 -10.01 -3.63
N ARG A 148 -14.01 -8.84 -3.02
CA ARG A 148 -15.22 -8.34 -2.36
C ARG A 148 -15.36 -6.85 -2.62
N VAL A 149 -16.54 -6.44 -3.10
CA VAL A 149 -16.89 -5.05 -3.36
C VAL A 149 -18.03 -4.64 -2.44
N ILE A 150 -17.84 -3.54 -1.71
CA ILE A 150 -18.86 -2.96 -0.83
C ILE A 150 -19.21 -1.59 -1.39
N HIS A 151 -20.48 -1.41 -1.72
CA HIS A 151 -21.03 -0.14 -2.20
C HIS A 151 -21.55 0.67 -1.02
N MET A 152 -21.06 1.89 -0.90
CA MET A 152 -21.50 2.84 0.11
C MET A 152 -22.11 4.07 -0.57
N THR A 153 -23.24 4.56 -0.06
CA THR A 153 -23.92 5.77 -0.53
C THR A 153 -24.43 6.52 0.68
N ASP A 154 -24.13 7.83 0.77
CA ASP A 154 -24.49 8.69 1.91
C ASP A 154 -24.11 8.12 3.28
N GLY A 155 -22.94 7.47 3.36
CA GLY A 155 -22.44 6.83 4.58
C GLY A 155 -23.13 5.52 4.97
N VAL A 156 -24.04 5.02 4.13
CA VAL A 156 -24.76 3.76 4.34
C VAL A 156 -24.22 2.70 3.40
N ILE A 157 -23.88 1.53 3.95
CA ILE A 157 -23.54 0.35 3.16
C ILE A 157 -24.83 -0.20 2.56
N GLY A 158 -24.90 -0.20 1.22
CA GLY A 158 -26.08 -0.65 0.48
C GLY A 158 -25.93 -2.06 -0.05
N ARG A 159 -25.06 -2.22 -1.05
CA ARG A 159 -24.85 -3.49 -1.77
C ARG A 159 -23.48 -4.06 -1.45
N GLU A 160 -23.43 -5.36 -1.29
CA GLU A 160 -22.20 -6.12 -1.19
C GLU A 160 -22.15 -7.18 -2.29
N GLU A 161 -20.98 -7.32 -2.92
CA GLU A 161 -20.71 -8.33 -3.94
C GLU A 161 -19.46 -9.12 -3.54
N ILE A 162 -19.58 -10.44 -3.49
CA ILE A 162 -18.44 -11.35 -3.31
C ILE A 162 -18.15 -11.97 -4.67
N LYS A 163 -16.99 -11.64 -5.24
CA LYS A 163 -16.51 -12.18 -6.50
C LYS A 163 -15.86 -13.54 -6.19
N ASN A 164 -16.59 -14.63 -6.43
CA ASN A 164 -16.08 -15.99 -6.25
C ASN A 164 -14.95 -16.27 -7.25
N GLY A 165 -13.73 -15.87 -6.90
CA GLY A 165 -12.52 -15.99 -7.72
C GLY A 165 -11.54 -17.09 -7.26
N ARG A 166 -11.97 -18.04 -6.42
CA ARG A 166 -11.20 -19.28 -6.20
C ARG A 166 -11.54 -20.27 -7.31
N SER A 167 -10.93 -20.08 -8.48
CA SER A 167 -10.71 -21.23 -9.36
C SER A 167 -9.72 -22.14 -8.64
N GLU A 168 -10.23 -23.19 -8.02
CA GLU A 168 -9.46 -24.38 -7.67
C GLU A 168 -8.83 -24.93 -8.96
N ASN A 169 -7.59 -24.57 -9.24
CA ASN A 169 -6.74 -25.33 -10.14
C ASN A 169 -5.73 -26.08 -9.27
N THR A 170 -6.05 -27.34 -8.99
CA THR A 170 -5.09 -28.40 -8.66
C THR A 170 -5.35 -29.55 -9.61
#